data_AF-A0A2G6QN26-F1
#
_entry.id   AF-A0A2G6QN26-F1
#
_cell.length_a   1.000
_cell.length_b   1.000
_cell.length_c   1.000
_cell.angle_alpha   90.00
_cell.angle_beta   90.00
_cell.angle_gamma   90.00
#
_symmetry.space_group_name_H-M   'P 1'
#
loop_
_entity.id
_entity.type
_entity.pdbx_description
1 polymer ?
#
loop_
_entity_poly.entity_id
_entity_poly.type
_entity_poly.pdbx_seq_one_letter_code
_entity_poly.pdbx_strand_id
1 'polypeptide(L)'
;MKKNKICIAFILFAVLITASCLSTTQAKNPPEWLINTPKSDSQYEYFTASGSDTNPSEAEHKAIANLITEVTMYIGTSVESNSTAVISGQISNLKKQLENKLSRKSSAQLKEFKITKKHFINSGDDTIVYVLGQYKKSALEKEKQRLIQIAIEKENSHKQPKKVAAELYNKGYYQAAAKKYIEAAVMAKLNKVENAPLLFSKYIKNATGAIEKISQINIDIKQNNNSPLFVITGEPNTKLKLAYTAKYGNKSKKRIIYEYIEIPDTDKVEFTLPPTSVSGYLYCDIDATEILDELETIGADGKNAKKKLENRFSQKGKKLKYTFPKKNIPPRQSAKVEIISNSKTTDETTEALKHSLKLSIEQELQLQGYTLSALNPNLLLTVEIIPDKPELNDGIYFTAFKILLSVKNQNGETILSRNIQKRSTSLKKETAFDKIPSISAKLIVDALNTIK
;
A
#
# COMPACT_ATOMS: atom_id res chain seq x y z
N MET A 1 87.38 -50.72 44.13
CA MET A 1 86.09 -51.29 44.58
C MET A 1 84.98 -50.29 44.29
N LYS A 2 83.93 -50.75 43.58
CA LYS A 2 82.51 -50.33 43.54
C LYS A 2 82.14 -48.89 43.97
N LYS A 3 81.65 -48.06 43.02
CA LYS A 3 80.23 -47.67 42.82
C LYS A 3 79.62 -46.79 43.94
N ASN A 4 79.35 -45.51 43.67
CA ASN A 4 77.99 -45.02 43.37
C ASN A 4 77.94 -43.49 43.21
N LYS A 5 77.43 -43.08 42.03
CA LYS A 5 76.81 -41.78 41.77
C LYS A 5 75.41 -41.76 42.39
N ILE A 6 74.82 -40.56 42.52
CA ILE A 6 73.40 -40.21 42.74
C ILE A 6 73.19 -39.44 44.07
N CYS A 7 72.36 -38.39 43.99
CA CYS A 7 71.86 -37.51 45.05
C CYS A 7 72.57 -36.16 45.29
N ILE A 8 72.93 -35.42 44.24
CA ILE A 8 73.08 -33.95 44.31
C ILE A 8 72.23 -33.33 43.19
N ALA A 9 70.90 -33.33 43.36
CA ALA A 9 69.96 -32.66 42.45
C ALA A 9 68.56 -32.47 43.07
N PHE A 10 68.43 -32.29 44.39
CA PHE A 10 67.10 -32.22 45.03
C PHE A 10 66.93 -31.17 46.15
N ILE A 11 67.87 -30.23 46.31
CA ILE A 11 67.78 -29.17 47.35
C ILE A 11 68.01 -27.76 46.74
N LEU A 12 67.53 -27.54 45.51
CA LEU A 12 67.54 -26.19 44.91
C LEU A 12 66.31 -25.91 44.02
N PHE A 13 65.21 -26.63 44.25
CA PHE A 13 63.93 -26.46 43.56
C PHE A 13 62.74 -26.39 44.53
N ALA A 14 62.95 -25.84 45.74
CA ALA A 14 61.93 -25.80 46.79
C ALA A 14 61.75 -24.42 47.46
N VAL A 15 62.17 -23.32 46.80
CA VAL A 15 62.01 -21.94 47.31
C VAL A 15 61.46 -20.96 46.26
N LEU A 16 60.94 -21.44 45.12
CA LEU A 16 60.50 -20.57 44.01
C LEU A 16 59.07 -20.84 43.52
N ILE A 17 58.15 -21.22 44.43
CA ILE A 17 56.71 -21.36 44.13
C ILE A 17 55.84 -20.83 45.30
N THR A 18 56.06 -19.59 45.72
CA THR A 18 55.11 -18.86 46.60
C THR A 18 54.72 -17.48 46.06
N ALA A 19 54.87 -17.26 44.76
CA ALA A 19 54.23 -16.15 44.05
C ALA A 19 53.02 -16.66 43.24
N SER A 20 52.13 -17.40 43.89
CA SER A 20 50.83 -17.77 43.32
C SER A 20 49.80 -16.73 43.71
N CYS A 21 49.35 -15.97 42.70
CA CYS A 21 48.03 -15.37 42.57
C CYS A 21 47.40 -14.82 43.87
N LEU A 22 47.63 -13.53 44.14
CA LEU A 22 46.52 -12.68 44.59
C LEU A 22 45.50 -12.64 43.45
N SER A 23 44.64 -13.65 43.40
CA SER A 23 43.35 -13.56 42.72
C SER A 23 42.64 -12.39 43.38
N THR A 24 42.72 -11.24 42.72
CA THR A 24 41.99 -10.05 43.10
C THR A 24 40.54 -10.47 43.22
N THR A 25 40.00 -10.46 44.44
CA THR A 25 38.59 -10.62 44.68
C THR A 25 37.88 -9.61 43.78
N GLN A 26 37.15 -10.10 42.76
CA GLN A 26 36.27 -9.24 41.96
C GLN A 26 35.44 -8.43 42.94
N ALA A 27 35.60 -7.11 42.89
CA ALA A 27 35.00 -6.20 43.84
C ALA A 27 33.49 -6.49 43.92
N LYS A 28 33.02 -6.86 45.12
CA LYS A 28 31.58 -7.05 45.39
C LYS A 28 30.79 -5.74 45.36
N ASN A 29 31.49 -4.60 45.25
CA ASN A 29 30.91 -3.28 45.36
C ASN A 29 30.67 -2.70 43.95
N PRO A 30 29.52 -2.02 43.73
CA PRO A 30 29.27 -1.33 42.47
C PRO A 30 30.35 -0.28 42.19
N PRO A 31 30.62 0.01 40.91
CA PRO A 31 31.68 0.93 40.54
C PRO A 31 31.31 2.37 40.91
N GLU A 32 32.32 3.19 41.24
CA GLU A 32 32.10 4.58 41.70
C GLU A 32 31.30 5.43 40.71
N TRP A 33 31.50 5.24 39.41
CA TRP A 33 30.77 5.99 38.37
C TRP A 33 29.28 5.64 38.29
N LEU A 34 28.81 4.59 38.97
CA LEU A 34 27.39 4.29 39.12
C LEU A 34 26.77 5.13 40.24
N ILE A 35 27.51 5.34 41.33
CA ILE A 35 27.08 6.12 42.50
C ILE A 35 27.23 7.62 42.20
N ASN A 36 28.33 7.98 41.56
CA ASN A 36 28.67 9.33 41.11
C ASN A 36 28.72 9.35 39.58
N THR A 37 27.56 9.26 38.93
CA THR A 37 27.47 9.38 37.47
C THR A 37 28.13 10.68 37.02
N PRO A 38 29.02 10.63 35.99
CA PRO A 38 29.65 11.84 35.49
C PRO A 38 28.61 12.89 35.13
N LYS A 39 28.81 14.13 35.59
CA LYS A 39 27.93 15.23 35.23
C LYS A 39 28.02 15.46 33.72
N SER A 40 26.88 15.81 33.15
CA SER A 40 26.73 16.35 31.81
C SER A 40 27.79 17.43 31.51
N ASP A 41 28.54 17.30 30.42
CA ASP A 41 29.62 18.23 30.04
C ASP A 41 29.29 19.05 28.76
N SER A 42 30.25 19.75 28.15
CA SER A 42 29.98 20.56 26.95
C SER A 42 29.64 19.73 25.69
N GLN A 43 30.04 18.46 25.64
CA GLN A 43 29.94 17.59 24.47
C GLN A 43 29.00 16.39 24.68
N TYR A 44 28.93 15.84 25.90
CA TYR A 44 28.29 14.57 26.21
C TYR A 44 27.31 14.67 27.37
N GLU A 45 26.27 13.85 27.27
CA GLU A 45 25.37 13.46 28.34
C GLU A 45 25.69 12.02 28.74
N TYR A 46 25.67 11.72 30.03
CA TYR A 46 26.08 10.41 30.56
C TYR A 46 24.90 9.66 31.15
N PHE A 47 24.84 8.36 30.89
CA PHE A 47 23.75 7.49 31.32
C PHE A 47 24.34 6.22 31.93
N THR A 48 23.71 5.71 32.98
CA THR A 48 24.11 4.45 33.62
C THR A 48 22.92 3.52 33.72
N ALA A 49 23.17 2.22 33.58
CA ALA A 49 22.15 1.20 33.80
C ALA A 49 22.79 -0.12 34.25
N SER A 50 21.95 -1.05 34.70
CA SER A 50 22.37 -2.39 35.09
C SER A 50 21.44 -3.47 34.56
N GLY A 51 21.96 -4.69 34.44
CA GLY A 51 21.21 -5.89 34.09
C GLY A 51 21.74 -7.09 34.86
N SER A 52 20.87 -8.07 35.15
CA SER A 52 21.23 -9.27 35.91
C SER A 52 20.67 -10.51 35.22
N ASP A 53 21.48 -11.57 35.17
CA ASP A 53 21.12 -12.88 34.64
C ASP A 53 22.14 -13.93 35.11
N THR A 54 21.75 -15.21 35.09
CA THR A 54 22.67 -16.33 35.35
C THR A 54 23.73 -16.47 34.24
N ASN A 55 23.41 -16.02 33.02
CA ASN A 55 24.36 -15.91 31.92
C ASN A 55 24.95 -14.48 31.84
N PRO A 56 26.26 -14.30 32.01
CA PRO A 56 26.92 -12.99 31.91
C PRO A 56 26.61 -12.20 30.62
N SER A 57 26.46 -12.90 29.49
CA SER A 57 26.15 -12.26 28.20
C SER A 57 24.72 -11.73 28.17
N GLU A 58 23.77 -12.43 28.78
CA GLU A 58 22.37 -11.98 28.86
C GLU A 58 22.22 -10.85 29.89
N ALA A 59 22.97 -10.90 30.99
CA ALA A 59 23.05 -9.81 31.95
C ALA A 59 23.56 -8.51 31.28
N GLU A 60 24.58 -8.63 30.41
CA GLU A 60 25.09 -7.51 29.62
C GLU A 60 24.05 -7.00 28.61
N HIS A 61 23.36 -7.88 27.87
CA HIS A 61 22.29 -7.48 26.96
C HIS A 61 21.18 -6.72 27.68
N LYS A 62 20.75 -7.20 28.85
CA LYS A 62 19.77 -6.51 29.71
C LYS A 62 20.26 -5.15 30.17
N ALA A 63 21.52 -5.03 30.58
CA ALA A 63 22.10 -3.76 31.00
C ALA A 63 22.09 -2.72 29.86
N ILE A 64 22.41 -3.16 28.65
CA ILE A 64 22.36 -2.32 27.44
C ILE A 64 20.92 -1.91 27.10
N ALA A 65 19.95 -2.84 27.17
CA ALA A 65 18.54 -2.53 26.92
C ALA A 65 17.97 -1.52 27.93
N ASN A 66 18.38 -1.63 29.20
CA ASN A 66 18.02 -0.66 30.23
C ASN A 66 18.68 0.70 29.98
N LEU A 67 19.95 0.74 29.54
CA LEU A 67 20.63 1.97 29.17
C LEU A 67 19.94 2.70 28.01
N ILE A 68 19.48 1.97 27.00
CA ILE A 68 18.67 2.52 25.90
C ILE A 68 17.36 3.11 26.45
N THR A 69 16.74 2.44 27.42
CA THR A 69 15.50 2.90 28.05
C THR A 69 15.73 4.25 28.74
N GLU A 70 16.80 4.41 29.52
CA GLU A 70 17.17 5.69 30.15
C GLU A 70 17.36 6.82 29.13
N VAL A 71 18.11 6.57 28.05
CA VAL A 71 18.30 7.55 26.96
C VAL A 71 16.97 7.95 26.33
N THR A 72 16.08 6.98 26.07
CA THR A 72 14.78 7.27 25.47
C THR A 72 13.83 7.98 26.43
N MET A 73 13.92 7.71 27.73
CA MET A 73 13.18 8.45 28.77
C MET A 73 13.66 9.89 28.85
N TYR A 74 14.97 10.14 28.82
CA TYR A 74 15.51 11.50 28.79
C TYR A 74 15.01 12.32 27.60
N ILE A 75 14.96 11.71 26.41
CA ILE A 75 14.38 12.33 25.22
C ILE A 75 12.88 12.60 25.42
N GLY A 76 12.15 11.66 26.04
CA GLY A 76 10.70 11.75 26.24
C GLY A 76 10.24 12.75 27.31
N THR A 77 10.91 12.81 28.46
CA THR A 77 10.55 13.70 29.58
C THR A 77 10.70 15.18 29.24
N SER A 78 11.53 15.48 28.24
CA SER A 78 11.85 16.86 27.83
C SER A 78 10.97 17.37 26.68
N VAL A 79 9.99 16.60 26.21
CA VAL A 79 9.09 16.99 25.11
C VAL A 79 7.72 17.37 25.69
N GLU A 80 7.56 18.64 26.04
CA GLU A 80 6.25 19.24 26.29
C GLU A 80 5.50 19.39 24.96
N SER A 81 4.54 18.52 24.66
CA SER A 81 3.63 18.78 23.55
C SER A 81 2.30 18.05 23.72
N ASN A 82 1.27 18.60 23.08
CA ASN A 82 -0.10 18.05 23.05
C ASN A 82 -0.21 16.69 22.31
N SER A 83 0.88 16.17 21.72
CA SER A 83 0.87 14.95 20.89
C SER A 83 1.58 13.76 21.56
N THR A 84 1.33 13.55 22.86
CA THR A 84 1.97 12.53 23.71
C THR A 84 1.92 11.13 23.11
N ALA A 85 0.78 10.73 22.52
CA ALA A 85 0.62 9.40 21.92
C ALA A 85 1.49 9.20 20.66
N VAL A 86 1.60 10.21 19.81
CA VAL A 86 2.41 10.16 18.57
C VAL A 86 3.89 10.10 18.92
N ILE A 87 4.32 10.96 19.84
CA ILE A 87 5.70 11.00 20.35
C ILE A 87 6.06 9.67 20.99
N SER A 88 5.19 9.12 21.84
CA SER A 88 5.43 7.82 22.50
C SER A 88 5.64 6.70 21.47
N GLY A 89 4.86 6.70 20.38
CA GLY A 89 5.04 5.78 19.27
C GLY A 89 6.39 5.96 18.55
N GLN A 90 6.85 7.20 18.35
CA GLN A 90 8.16 7.46 17.73
C GLN A 90 9.32 7.10 18.66
N ILE A 91 9.21 7.36 19.97
CA ILE A 91 10.18 6.95 20.98
C ILE A 91 10.30 5.42 21.01
N SER A 92 9.18 4.69 20.94
CA SER A 92 9.19 3.23 20.86
C SER A 92 9.93 2.72 19.60
N ASN A 93 9.74 3.39 18.46
CA ASN A 93 10.48 3.05 17.24
C ASN A 93 11.97 3.36 17.37
N LEU A 94 12.34 4.49 17.98
CA LEU A 94 13.73 4.85 18.25
C LEU A 94 14.38 3.80 19.16
N LYS A 95 13.70 3.38 20.23
CA LYS A 95 14.15 2.29 21.12
C LYS A 95 14.49 1.04 20.32
N LYS A 96 13.56 0.57 19.47
CA LYS A 96 13.79 -0.60 18.60
C LYS A 96 14.98 -0.42 17.64
N GLN A 97 15.16 0.79 17.09
CA GLN A 97 16.30 1.07 16.21
C GLN A 97 17.63 1.04 16.97
N LEU A 98 17.67 1.58 18.20
CA LEU A 98 18.85 1.56 19.06
C LEU A 98 19.17 0.12 19.48
N GLU A 99 18.17 -0.66 19.91
CA GLU A 99 18.30 -2.07 20.26
C GLU A 99 18.87 -2.88 19.08
N ASN A 100 18.31 -2.72 17.88
CA ASN A 100 18.77 -3.41 16.68
C ASN A 100 20.20 -3.02 16.26
N LYS A 101 20.60 -1.76 16.47
CA LYS A 101 21.95 -1.29 16.11
C LYS A 101 22.99 -1.77 17.11
N LEU A 102 22.62 -1.86 18.39
CA LEU A 102 23.51 -2.30 19.47
C LEU A 102 23.61 -3.83 19.55
N SER A 103 22.55 -4.58 19.20
CA SER A 103 22.58 -6.05 19.15
C SER A 103 23.40 -6.61 17.99
N ARG A 104 23.46 -5.90 16.85
CA ARG A 104 24.15 -6.38 15.64
C ARG A 104 25.68 -6.20 15.64
N LYS A 105 26.27 -5.56 16.65
CA LYS A 105 27.73 -5.34 16.73
C LYS A 105 28.20 -5.27 18.19
N SER A 106 29.07 -6.20 18.64
CA SER A 106 29.54 -6.31 20.03
C SER A 106 30.37 -5.13 20.58
N SER A 107 30.64 -4.09 19.79
CA SER A 107 31.33 -2.88 20.24
C SER A 107 31.18 -1.70 19.27
N ALA A 108 30.12 -1.68 18.44
CA ALA A 108 29.98 -0.55 17.53
C ALA A 108 29.47 0.67 18.25
N GLN A 109 30.37 1.63 18.36
CA GLN A 109 30.04 3.04 18.50
C GLN A 109 28.93 3.36 17.49
N LEU A 110 27.70 3.52 17.97
CA LEU A 110 26.83 4.51 17.35
C LEU A 110 27.69 5.78 17.35
N LYS A 111 27.94 6.40 16.20
CA LYS A 111 28.88 7.52 16.07
C LYS A 111 28.68 8.59 17.16
N GLU A 112 27.43 8.70 17.62
CA GLU A 112 26.94 9.64 18.62
C GLU A 112 26.66 9.02 20.01
N PHE A 113 26.64 7.68 20.18
CA PHE A 113 26.41 6.98 21.45
C PHE A 113 27.42 5.85 21.68
N LYS A 114 28.11 5.88 22.82
CA LYS A 114 29.19 4.93 23.13
C LYS A 114 29.03 4.37 24.54
N ILE A 115 29.19 3.07 24.68
CA ILE A 115 29.41 2.44 25.99
C ILE A 115 30.88 2.65 26.34
N THR A 116 31.16 3.42 27.40
CA THR A 116 32.51 3.79 27.80
C THR A 116 33.08 2.92 28.90
N LYS A 117 32.23 2.39 29.79
CA LYS A 117 32.65 1.48 30.86
C LYS A 117 31.63 0.36 31.05
N LYS A 118 32.14 -0.81 31.42
CA LYS A 118 31.37 -1.99 31.84
C LYS A 118 31.98 -2.52 33.13
N HIS A 119 31.16 -3.02 34.04
CA HIS A 119 31.61 -3.64 35.27
C HIS A 119 30.75 -4.85 35.61
N PHE A 120 31.39 -5.98 35.90
CA PHE A 120 30.74 -7.27 36.15
C PHE A 120 30.92 -7.64 37.62
N ILE A 121 29.83 -7.99 38.28
CA ILE A 121 29.81 -8.48 39.66
C ILE A 121 29.11 -9.83 39.69
N ASN A 122 29.78 -10.85 40.20
CA ASN A 122 29.17 -12.14 40.49
C ASN A 122 28.45 -12.06 41.84
N SER A 123 27.16 -12.34 41.85
CA SER A 123 26.29 -12.30 43.02
C SER A 123 25.57 -13.64 43.18
N GLY A 124 26.25 -14.62 43.77
CA GLY A 124 25.75 -15.99 43.85
C GLY A 124 25.76 -16.64 42.47
N ASP A 125 24.61 -17.16 42.05
CA ASP A 125 24.41 -17.78 40.73
C ASP A 125 24.16 -16.75 39.61
N ASP A 126 23.95 -15.48 39.96
CA ASP A 126 23.69 -14.39 39.02
C ASP A 126 24.93 -13.55 38.76
N THR A 127 25.04 -13.02 37.54
CA THR A 127 25.98 -11.98 37.16
C THR A 127 25.22 -10.66 36.98
N ILE A 128 25.63 -9.62 37.70
CA ILE A 128 25.15 -8.25 37.51
C ILE A 128 26.16 -7.49 36.65
N VAL A 129 25.69 -6.88 35.58
CA VAL A 129 26.49 -6.04 34.69
C VAL A 129 26.01 -4.60 34.81
N TYR A 130 26.94 -3.70 35.12
CA TYR A 130 26.73 -2.25 35.10
C TYR A 130 27.36 -1.67 33.84
N VAL A 131 26.68 -0.72 33.20
CA VAL A 131 27.16 -0.03 32.00
C VAL A 131 27.10 1.49 32.17
N LEU A 132 28.12 2.18 31.68
CA LEU A 132 28.16 3.63 31.51
C LEU A 132 28.17 3.93 30.01
N GLY A 133 27.18 4.68 29.56
CA GLY A 133 27.11 5.24 28.22
C GLY A 133 27.37 6.74 28.21
N GLN A 134 27.92 7.24 27.11
CA GLN A 134 27.93 8.66 26.78
C GLN A 134 27.20 8.87 25.46
N TYR A 135 26.40 9.93 25.38
CA TYR A 135 25.71 10.35 24.16
C TYR A 135 26.09 11.79 23.85
N LYS A 136 26.48 12.08 22.61
CA LYS A 136 26.76 13.45 22.18
C LYS A 136 25.51 14.34 22.30
N LYS A 137 25.60 15.43 23.06
CA LYS A 137 24.49 16.37 23.32
C LYS A 137 23.86 16.92 22.04
N SER A 138 24.69 17.33 21.09
CA SER A 138 24.21 17.88 19.81
C SER A 138 23.36 16.86 19.03
N ALA A 139 23.65 15.57 19.18
CA ALA A 139 22.90 14.51 18.53
C ALA A 139 21.60 14.18 19.28
N LEU A 140 21.61 14.18 20.61
CA LEU A 140 20.39 14.08 21.43
C LEU A 140 19.40 15.19 21.09
N GLU A 141 19.87 16.44 21.04
CA GLU A 141 19.00 17.58 20.73
C GLU A 141 18.48 17.50 19.29
N LYS A 142 19.33 17.14 18.33
CA LYS A 142 18.90 16.91 16.95
C LYS A 142 17.81 15.83 16.86
N GLU A 143 17.97 14.73 17.59
CA GLU A 143 16.99 13.64 17.61
C GLU A 143 15.68 14.09 18.26
N LYS A 144 15.76 14.84 19.36
CA LYS A 144 14.59 15.47 20.00
C LYS A 144 13.82 16.35 19.01
N GLN A 145 14.48 17.29 18.36
CA GLN A 145 13.86 18.19 17.39
C GLN A 145 13.25 17.43 16.22
N ARG A 146 13.93 16.38 15.72
CA ARG A 146 13.40 15.49 14.68
C ARG A 146 12.10 14.81 15.11
N LEU A 147 12.02 14.30 16.34
CA LEU A 147 10.81 13.66 16.87
C LEU A 147 9.66 14.65 17.05
N ILE A 148 9.94 15.87 17.53
CA ILE A 148 8.97 16.96 17.63
C ILE A 148 8.40 17.31 16.25
N GLN A 149 9.28 17.48 15.25
CA GLN A 149 8.86 17.81 13.90
C GLN A 149 7.95 16.73 13.28
N ILE A 150 8.31 15.45 13.44
CA ILE A 150 7.47 14.33 12.97
C ILE A 150 6.12 14.32 13.71
N ALA A 151 6.12 14.61 15.01
CA ALA A 151 4.88 14.68 15.77
C ALA A 151 3.98 15.82 15.27
N ILE A 152 4.53 17.01 15.03
CA ILE A 152 3.82 18.17 14.46
C ILE A 152 3.25 17.83 13.08
N GLU A 153 4.04 17.21 12.21
CA GLU A 153 3.60 16.82 10.86
C GLU A 153 2.45 15.81 10.91
N LYS A 154 2.56 14.80 11.79
CA LYS A 154 1.51 13.79 11.98
C LYS A 154 0.25 14.36 12.60
N GLU A 155 0.39 15.21 13.62
CA GLU A 155 -0.71 15.93 14.26
C GLU A 155 -1.47 16.79 13.23
N ASN A 156 -0.74 17.43 12.31
CA ASN A 156 -1.33 18.31 11.29
C ASN A 156 -1.76 17.58 10.01
N SER A 157 -1.40 16.30 9.83
CA SER A 157 -1.61 15.55 8.59
C SER A 157 -3.07 15.55 8.10
N HIS A 158 -4.02 15.53 9.03
CA HIS A 158 -5.45 15.53 8.72
C HIS A 158 -6.00 16.91 8.32
N LYS A 159 -5.28 18.00 8.62
CA LYS A 159 -5.78 19.37 8.46
C LYS A 159 -5.88 19.78 6.99
N GLN A 160 -4.91 19.39 6.17
CA GLN A 160 -4.89 19.74 4.76
C GLN A 160 -5.99 19.04 3.95
N PRO A 161 -6.21 17.72 4.05
CA PRO A 161 -7.35 17.07 3.40
C PRO A 161 -8.69 17.67 3.86
N LYS A 162 -8.83 17.99 5.16
CA LYS A 162 -10.03 18.66 5.68
C LYS A 162 -10.26 20.06 5.08
N LYS A 163 -9.20 20.84 4.85
CA LYS A 163 -9.30 22.15 4.20
C LYS A 163 -9.76 22.01 2.75
N VAL A 164 -9.10 21.14 1.98
CA VAL A 164 -9.45 20.87 0.57
C VAL A 164 -10.88 20.34 0.46
N ALA A 165 -11.30 19.47 1.39
CA ALA A 165 -12.68 18.97 1.43
C ALA A 165 -13.71 20.10 1.58
N ALA A 166 -13.45 21.07 2.45
CA ALA A 166 -14.33 22.22 2.64
C ALA A 166 -14.38 23.12 1.40
N GLU A 167 -13.24 23.33 0.73
CA GLU A 167 -13.18 24.09 -0.52
C GLU A 167 -13.98 23.40 -1.63
N LEU A 168 -13.83 22.08 -1.79
CA LEU A 168 -14.58 21.29 -2.77
C LEU A 168 -16.08 21.29 -2.46
N TYR A 169 -16.45 21.16 -1.18
CA TYR A 169 -17.84 21.21 -0.74
C TYR A 169 -18.50 22.54 -1.12
N ASN A 170 -17.80 23.66 -0.88
CA ASN A 170 -18.32 25.00 -1.21
C ASN A 170 -18.43 25.24 -2.72
N LYS A 171 -17.63 24.55 -3.53
CA LYS A 171 -17.69 24.57 -5.00
C LYS A 171 -18.76 23.62 -5.57
N GLY A 172 -19.45 22.85 -4.74
CA GLY A 172 -20.46 21.87 -5.17
C GLY A 172 -19.90 20.53 -5.67
N TYR A 173 -18.59 20.28 -5.52
CA TYR A 173 -17.96 19.00 -5.88
C TYR A 173 -18.08 18.02 -4.71
N TYR A 174 -19.29 17.53 -4.45
CA TYR A 174 -19.61 16.83 -3.21
C TYR A 174 -18.98 15.45 -3.11
N GLN A 175 -18.89 14.69 -4.22
CA GLN A 175 -18.17 13.41 -4.20
C GLN A 175 -16.67 13.60 -3.88
N ALA A 176 -16.03 14.58 -4.51
CA ALA A 176 -14.62 14.89 -4.26
C ALA A 176 -14.40 15.40 -2.82
N ALA A 177 -15.33 16.20 -2.31
CA ALA A 177 -15.32 16.63 -0.91
C ALA A 177 -15.45 15.43 0.06
N ALA A 178 -16.35 14.48 -0.22
CA ALA A 178 -16.51 13.27 0.57
C ALA A 178 -15.21 12.45 0.62
N LYS A 179 -14.52 12.28 -0.52
CA LYS A 179 -13.19 11.65 -0.58
C LYS A 179 -12.20 12.32 0.36
N LYS A 180 -12.07 13.64 0.29
CA LYS A 180 -11.11 14.39 1.11
C LYS A 180 -11.46 14.41 2.60
N TYR A 181 -12.74 14.36 2.97
CA TYR A 181 -13.13 14.16 4.37
C TYR A 181 -12.79 12.75 4.87
N ILE A 182 -12.97 11.71 4.06
CA ILE A 182 -12.58 10.34 4.40
C ILE A 182 -11.07 10.23 4.58
N GLU A 183 -10.29 10.82 3.66
CA GLU A 183 -8.82 10.91 3.77
C GLU A 183 -8.42 11.59 5.09
N ALA A 184 -9.06 12.72 5.46
CA ALA A 184 -8.82 13.37 6.75
C ALA A 184 -9.14 12.46 7.95
N ALA A 185 -10.22 11.68 7.87
CA ALA A 185 -10.62 10.73 8.91
C ALA A 185 -9.60 9.60 9.09
N VAL A 186 -9.15 9.03 7.97
CA VAL A 186 -8.14 7.97 7.93
C VAL A 186 -6.81 8.50 8.49
N MET A 187 -6.35 9.68 8.04
CA MET A 187 -5.11 10.28 8.53
C MET A 187 -5.13 10.55 10.04
N ALA A 188 -6.24 11.07 10.57
CA ALA A 188 -6.38 11.30 12.01
C ALA A 188 -6.21 10.00 12.82
N LYS A 189 -6.81 8.88 12.36
CA LYS A 189 -6.73 7.58 13.04
C LYS A 189 -5.38 6.91 12.85
N LEU A 190 -4.86 6.82 11.63
CA LEU A 190 -3.57 6.18 11.32
C LEU A 190 -2.42 6.86 12.08
N ASN A 191 -2.42 8.18 12.12
CA ASN A 191 -1.37 8.94 12.78
C ASN A 191 -1.58 9.09 14.30
N LYS A 192 -2.65 8.52 14.87
CA LYS A 192 -2.95 8.57 16.31
C LYS A 192 -2.96 10.00 16.85
N VAL A 193 -3.51 10.92 16.06
CA VAL A 193 -3.67 12.34 16.40
C VAL A 193 -4.45 12.47 17.71
N GLU A 194 -4.21 13.55 18.45
CA GLU A 194 -5.00 13.83 19.64
C GLU A 194 -6.51 13.89 19.29
N ASN A 195 -7.36 13.31 20.14
CA ASN A 195 -8.79 13.20 19.88
C ASN A 195 -9.16 12.50 18.56
N ALA A 196 -8.29 11.61 18.05
CA ALA A 196 -8.52 10.88 16.79
C ALA A 196 -9.91 10.24 16.66
N PRO A 197 -10.51 9.58 17.70
CA PRO A 197 -11.87 9.06 17.59
C PRO A 197 -12.92 10.15 17.32
N LEU A 198 -12.82 11.30 18.00
CA LEU A 198 -13.74 12.43 17.82
C LEU A 198 -13.57 13.06 16.43
N LEU A 199 -12.32 13.27 15.99
CA LEU A 199 -12.01 13.79 14.67
C LEU A 199 -12.49 12.85 13.57
N PHE A 200 -12.27 11.54 13.74
CA PHE A 200 -12.77 10.51 12.82
C PHE A 200 -14.29 10.59 12.68
N SER A 201 -15.03 10.54 13.79
CA SER A 201 -16.49 10.65 13.78
C SER A 201 -16.97 11.96 13.13
N LYS A 202 -16.29 13.08 13.41
CA LYS A 202 -16.60 14.38 12.81
C LYS A 202 -16.39 14.38 11.30
N TYR A 203 -15.26 13.85 10.81
CA TYR A 203 -14.95 13.83 9.38
C TYR A 203 -15.82 12.84 8.61
N ILE A 204 -16.16 11.69 9.19
CA ILE A 204 -17.15 10.77 8.60
C ILE A 204 -18.54 11.41 8.54
N LYS A 205 -18.94 12.18 9.55
CA LYS A 205 -20.19 12.95 9.51
C LYS A 205 -20.17 13.99 8.39
N ASN A 206 -19.05 14.71 8.21
CA ASN A 206 -18.90 15.66 7.11
C ASN A 206 -18.93 14.98 5.74
N ALA A 207 -18.26 13.82 5.59
CA ALA A 207 -18.32 13.03 4.37
C ALA A 207 -19.75 12.57 4.07
N THR A 208 -20.49 12.13 5.09
CA THR A 208 -21.90 11.77 4.97
C THR A 208 -22.73 12.96 4.48
N GLY A 209 -22.54 14.14 5.09
CA GLY A 209 -23.24 15.35 4.68
C GLY A 209 -22.90 15.81 3.25
N ALA A 210 -21.68 15.56 2.77
CA ALA A 210 -21.31 15.76 1.37
C ALA A 210 -22.06 14.77 0.47
N ILE A 211 -22.06 13.48 0.79
CA ILE A 211 -22.79 12.46 0.02
C ILE A 211 -24.28 12.79 -0.06
N GLU A 212 -24.88 13.25 1.04
CA GLU A 212 -26.30 13.63 1.06
C GLU A 212 -26.63 14.75 0.08
N LYS A 213 -25.70 15.69 -0.16
CA LYS A 213 -25.82 16.77 -1.13
C LYS A 213 -25.62 16.32 -2.58
N ILE A 214 -25.07 15.13 -2.81
CA ILE A 214 -24.89 14.62 -4.15
C ILE A 214 -26.25 14.52 -4.84
N SER A 215 -26.36 15.17 -6.01
CA SER A 215 -27.57 15.08 -6.83
C SER A 215 -27.80 13.64 -7.25
N GLN A 216 -29.05 13.18 -7.20
CA GLN A 216 -29.38 11.84 -7.68
C GLN A 216 -29.05 11.73 -9.16
N ILE A 217 -28.41 10.63 -9.57
CA ILE A 217 -28.09 10.38 -10.97
C ILE A 217 -29.39 10.40 -11.78
N ASN A 218 -29.42 11.17 -12.87
CA ASN A 218 -30.49 11.07 -13.85
C ASN A 218 -30.06 10.23 -15.05
N ILE A 219 -31.00 9.45 -15.60
CA ILE A 219 -30.78 8.63 -16.78
C ILE A 219 -31.97 8.87 -17.71
N ASP A 220 -31.69 9.45 -18.87
CA ASP A 220 -32.65 9.67 -19.94
C ASP A 220 -32.31 8.79 -21.15
N ILE A 221 -33.34 8.38 -21.92
CA ILE A 221 -33.17 7.58 -23.13
C ILE A 221 -33.44 8.48 -24.34
N LYS A 222 -32.43 8.65 -25.19
CA LYS A 222 -32.59 9.21 -26.53
C LYS A 222 -32.67 8.07 -27.54
N GLN A 223 -33.70 8.08 -28.37
CA GLN A 223 -33.78 7.15 -29.49
C GLN A 223 -32.82 7.59 -30.59
N ASN A 224 -31.89 6.72 -30.96
CA ASN A 224 -31.13 6.79 -32.20
C ASN A 224 -31.50 5.56 -33.04
N ASN A 225 -31.59 5.74 -34.36
CA ASN A 225 -32.07 4.75 -35.32
C ASN A 225 -31.35 3.38 -35.23
N ASN A 226 -30.12 3.31 -34.70
CA ASN A 226 -29.32 2.07 -34.68
C ASN A 226 -28.97 1.51 -33.28
N SER A 227 -29.07 2.30 -32.20
CA SER A 227 -28.84 1.84 -30.82
C SER A 227 -29.35 2.87 -29.82
N PRO A 228 -29.81 2.45 -28.62
CA PRO A 228 -30.30 3.37 -27.61
C PRO A 228 -29.16 4.15 -26.96
N LEU A 229 -29.26 5.48 -27.04
CA LEU A 229 -28.33 6.39 -26.40
C LEU A 229 -28.90 6.77 -25.04
N PHE A 230 -28.19 6.43 -23.98
CA PHE A 230 -28.50 6.89 -22.63
C PHE A 230 -27.74 8.18 -22.37
N VAL A 231 -28.44 9.20 -21.89
CA VAL A 231 -27.83 10.42 -21.38
C VAL A 231 -27.88 10.34 -19.87
N ILE A 232 -26.71 10.22 -19.27
CA ILE A 232 -26.56 10.15 -17.81
C ILE A 232 -26.11 11.54 -17.35
N THR A 233 -26.86 12.13 -16.42
CA THR A 233 -26.56 13.46 -15.87
C THR A 233 -26.25 13.34 -14.38
N GLY A 234 -25.24 14.06 -13.93
CA GLY A 234 -24.79 14.08 -12.54
C GLY A 234 -23.67 15.09 -12.31
N GLU A 235 -23.00 14.99 -11.17
CA GLU A 235 -21.88 15.87 -10.85
C GLU A 235 -20.69 15.69 -11.80
N PRO A 236 -20.05 16.78 -12.25
CA PRO A 236 -18.79 16.69 -12.99
C PRO A 236 -17.72 15.91 -12.24
N ASN A 237 -16.91 15.15 -13.00
CA ASN A 237 -15.83 14.29 -12.50
C ASN A 237 -16.31 13.19 -11.55
N THR A 238 -17.59 12.80 -11.66
CA THR A 238 -18.14 11.66 -10.93
C THR A 238 -17.88 10.36 -11.67
N LYS A 239 -17.17 9.44 -11.00
CA LYS A 239 -17.02 8.06 -11.45
C LYS A 239 -18.30 7.28 -11.22
N LEU A 240 -18.77 6.59 -12.24
CA LEU A 240 -19.98 5.80 -12.24
C LEU A 240 -19.67 4.34 -12.52
N LYS A 241 -20.41 3.46 -11.86
CA LYS A 241 -20.48 2.02 -12.14
C LYS A 241 -21.82 1.72 -12.78
N LEU A 242 -21.80 1.31 -14.03
CA LEU A 242 -22.96 0.85 -14.77
C LEU A 242 -23.08 -0.65 -14.64
N ALA A 243 -24.30 -1.16 -14.49
CA ALA A 243 -24.59 -2.58 -14.61
C ALA A 243 -25.81 -2.80 -15.50
N TYR A 244 -25.68 -3.64 -16.52
CA TYR A 244 -26.77 -3.96 -17.44
C TYR A 244 -26.71 -5.41 -17.91
N THR A 245 -27.81 -5.89 -18.50
CA THR A 245 -27.91 -7.27 -18.97
C THR A 245 -27.78 -7.36 -20.48
N ALA A 246 -26.83 -8.17 -20.95
CA ALA A 246 -26.66 -8.49 -22.36
C ALA A 246 -26.86 -9.98 -22.64
N LYS A 247 -27.31 -10.31 -23.86
CA LYS A 247 -27.40 -11.69 -24.34
C LYS A 247 -26.09 -12.12 -24.99
N TYR A 248 -25.71 -13.37 -24.75
CA TYR A 248 -24.45 -13.94 -25.23
C TYR A 248 -24.67 -15.21 -26.05
N GLY A 249 -24.16 -15.24 -27.29
CA GLY A 249 -24.19 -16.40 -28.18
C GLY A 249 -25.58 -16.81 -28.71
N ASN A 250 -25.67 -18.04 -29.25
CA ASN A 250 -26.89 -18.60 -29.87
C ASN A 250 -27.99 -19.00 -28.87
N LYS A 251 -27.76 -18.87 -27.55
CA LYS A 251 -28.68 -19.31 -26.50
C LYS A 251 -29.09 -18.15 -25.62
N SER A 252 -30.28 -18.27 -25.03
CA SER A 252 -30.95 -17.40 -24.06
C SER A 252 -30.16 -17.03 -22.78
N LYS A 253 -28.85 -17.31 -22.72
CA LYS A 253 -27.98 -16.97 -21.59
C LYS A 253 -27.77 -15.45 -21.52
N LYS A 254 -28.23 -14.87 -20.42
CA LYS A 254 -28.04 -13.46 -20.06
C LYS A 254 -26.86 -13.34 -19.10
N ARG A 255 -26.02 -12.32 -19.27
CA ARG A 255 -24.97 -11.95 -18.32
C ARG A 255 -25.15 -10.50 -17.87
N ILE A 256 -24.79 -10.23 -16.62
CA ILE A 256 -24.66 -8.87 -16.10
C ILE A 256 -23.27 -8.38 -16.48
N ILE A 257 -23.22 -7.21 -17.10
CA ILE A 257 -21.98 -6.53 -17.51
C ILE A 257 -21.84 -5.31 -16.64
N TYR A 258 -20.60 -5.08 -16.20
CA TYR A 258 -20.23 -3.89 -15.46
C TYR A 258 -19.35 -3.01 -16.32
N GLU A 259 -19.68 -1.73 -16.40
CA GLU A 259 -18.85 -0.73 -17.04
C GLU A 259 -18.58 0.43 -16.09
N TYR A 260 -17.45 1.10 -16.29
CA TYR A 260 -17.05 2.25 -15.49
C TYR A 260 -16.86 3.43 -16.42
N ILE A 261 -17.56 4.52 -16.13
CA ILE A 261 -17.48 5.76 -16.89
C ILE A 261 -17.30 6.93 -15.93
N GLU A 262 -16.87 8.06 -16.44
CA GLU A 262 -16.71 9.30 -15.67
C GLU A 262 -17.55 10.38 -16.33
N ILE A 263 -18.29 11.14 -15.52
CA ILE A 263 -19.02 12.31 -16.01
C ILE A 263 -17.99 13.39 -16.31
N PRO A 264 -17.87 13.87 -17.55
CA PRO A 264 -16.94 14.94 -17.90
C PRO A 264 -17.37 16.29 -17.29
N ASP A 265 -16.59 17.35 -17.50
CA ASP A 265 -16.87 18.70 -16.97
C ASP A 265 -18.20 19.31 -17.45
N THR A 266 -18.89 18.66 -18.40
CA THR A 266 -20.15 19.11 -19.01
C THR A 266 -21.40 18.53 -18.34
N ASP A 267 -21.33 18.03 -17.10
CA ASP A 267 -22.41 17.44 -16.27
C ASP A 267 -23.15 16.19 -16.80
N LYS A 268 -22.91 15.84 -18.06
CA LYS A 268 -23.54 14.72 -18.75
C LYS A 268 -22.54 13.85 -19.48
N VAL A 269 -22.86 12.56 -19.55
CA VAL A 269 -22.13 11.56 -20.33
C VAL A 269 -23.12 10.74 -21.14
N GLU A 270 -22.75 10.48 -22.40
CA GLU A 270 -23.52 9.64 -23.29
C GLU A 270 -23.01 8.21 -23.23
N PHE A 271 -23.92 7.27 -23.11
CA PHE A 271 -23.63 5.85 -22.99
C PHE A 271 -24.53 5.02 -23.90
N THR A 272 -23.95 4.20 -24.76
CA THR A 272 -24.70 3.34 -25.67
C THR A 272 -24.57 1.89 -25.22
N LEU A 273 -25.70 1.19 -25.08
CA LEU A 273 -25.69 -0.23 -24.76
C LEU A 273 -25.25 -1.07 -25.97
N PRO A 274 -24.62 -2.24 -25.75
CA PRO A 274 -24.32 -3.17 -26.83
C PRO A 274 -25.60 -3.61 -27.58
N PRO A 275 -25.55 -3.86 -28.89
CA PRO A 275 -26.71 -4.29 -29.70
C PRO A 275 -27.42 -5.55 -29.16
N THR A 276 -26.69 -6.40 -28.44
CA THR A 276 -27.21 -7.61 -27.79
C THR A 276 -28.08 -7.33 -26.54
N SER A 277 -28.05 -6.10 -26.03
CA SER A 277 -28.78 -5.64 -24.84
C SER A 277 -30.13 -5.03 -25.22
N VAL A 278 -31.02 -5.85 -25.79
CA VAL A 278 -32.33 -5.41 -26.32
C VAL A 278 -33.39 -5.12 -25.26
N SER A 279 -33.30 -5.66 -24.04
CA SER A 279 -34.27 -5.40 -22.98
C SER A 279 -33.71 -5.77 -21.61
N GLY A 280 -33.96 -4.95 -20.59
CA GLY A 280 -33.45 -5.22 -19.25
C GLY A 280 -33.55 -4.01 -18.33
N TYR A 281 -32.59 -3.95 -17.41
CA TYR A 281 -32.40 -2.82 -16.50
C TYR A 281 -30.98 -2.29 -16.69
N LEU A 282 -30.86 -0.96 -16.72
CA LEU A 282 -29.61 -0.25 -16.54
C LEU A 282 -29.58 0.26 -15.10
N TYR A 283 -28.62 -0.21 -14.33
CA TYR A 283 -28.27 0.32 -13.03
C TYR A 283 -27.08 1.25 -13.20
N CYS A 284 -27.16 2.43 -12.62
CA CYS A 284 -26.07 3.39 -12.59
C CYS A 284 -25.85 3.80 -11.14
N ASP A 285 -24.73 3.40 -10.57
CA ASP A 285 -24.33 3.76 -9.22
C ASP A 285 -23.09 4.65 -9.24
N ILE A 286 -22.87 5.42 -8.18
CA ILE A 286 -21.61 6.14 -8.00
C ILE A 286 -20.53 5.12 -7.60
N ASP A 287 -19.41 5.09 -8.33
CA ASP A 287 -18.27 4.28 -7.94
C ASP A 287 -17.47 4.99 -6.84
N ALA A 288 -17.62 4.49 -5.62
CA ALA A 288 -16.90 4.95 -4.44
C ALA A 288 -15.85 3.95 -3.95
N THR A 289 -15.55 2.90 -4.72
CA THR A 289 -14.68 1.79 -4.28
C THR A 289 -13.32 2.29 -3.81
N GLU A 290 -12.64 3.08 -4.65
CA GLU A 290 -11.32 3.67 -4.35
C GLU A 290 -11.35 4.52 -3.07
N ILE A 291 -12.42 5.30 -2.90
CA ILE A 291 -12.59 6.21 -1.76
C ILE A 291 -12.79 5.42 -0.46
N LEU A 292 -13.51 4.31 -0.53
CA LEU A 292 -13.97 3.58 0.65
C LEU A 292 -12.96 2.52 1.11
N ASP A 293 -12.12 2.01 0.21
CA ASP A 293 -11.06 1.05 0.55
C ASP A 293 -10.02 1.65 1.50
N GLU A 294 -9.80 2.96 1.46
CA GLU A 294 -8.92 3.66 2.42
C GLU A 294 -9.36 3.45 3.87
N LEU A 295 -10.67 3.31 4.14
CA LEU A 295 -11.19 3.11 5.48
C LEU A 295 -10.84 1.73 6.04
N GLU A 296 -10.58 0.72 5.21
CA GLU A 296 -10.23 -0.61 5.73
C GLU A 296 -8.88 -0.63 6.44
N THR A 297 -8.00 0.33 6.13
CA THR A 297 -6.66 0.45 6.70
C THR A 297 -6.66 0.74 8.21
N ILE A 298 -7.77 1.24 8.76
CA ILE A 298 -7.90 1.64 10.18
C ILE A 298 -8.73 0.65 11.02
N GLY A 299 -8.96 -0.56 10.53
CA GLY A 299 -9.56 -1.65 11.31
C GLY A 299 -11.08 -1.62 11.41
N ALA A 300 -11.63 -2.05 12.55
CA ALA A 300 -13.07 -2.29 12.74
C ALA A 300 -13.92 -1.01 12.58
N ASP A 301 -13.47 0.13 13.13
CA ASP A 301 -14.15 1.42 12.98
C ASP A 301 -14.28 1.83 11.51
N GLY A 302 -13.20 1.61 10.76
CA GLY A 302 -13.14 1.86 9.32
C GLY A 302 -14.10 0.99 8.52
N LYS A 303 -14.12 -0.33 8.79
CA LYS A 303 -15.07 -1.25 8.14
C LYS A 303 -16.52 -0.86 8.39
N ASN A 304 -16.85 -0.44 9.62
CA ASN A 304 -18.18 0.03 9.98
C ASN A 304 -18.54 1.33 9.26
N ALA A 305 -17.60 2.28 9.14
CA ALA A 305 -17.79 3.51 8.39
C ALA A 305 -17.96 3.23 6.89
N LYS A 306 -17.11 2.37 6.31
CA LYS A 306 -17.19 1.92 4.91
C LYS A 306 -18.59 1.40 4.59
N LYS A 307 -19.10 0.41 5.33
CA LYS A 307 -20.44 -0.14 5.12
C LYS A 307 -21.55 0.92 5.16
N LYS A 308 -21.44 1.89 6.10
CA LYS A 308 -22.42 2.99 6.20
C LYS A 308 -22.37 3.89 4.98
N LEU A 309 -21.18 4.29 4.54
CA LEU A 309 -20.99 5.19 3.40
C LEU A 309 -21.31 4.50 2.06
N GLU A 310 -20.96 3.22 1.89
CA GLU A 310 -21.36 2.39 0.74
C GLU A 310 -22.87 2.45 0.53
N ASN A 311 -23.64 2.18 1.59
CA ASN A 311 -25.10 2.25 1.53
C ASN A 311 -25.61 3.64 1.12
N ARG A 312 -24.94 4.72 1.53
CA ARG A 312 -25.31 6.10 1.16
C ARG A 312 -25.00 6.42 -0.29
N PHE A 313 -23.86 5.97 -0.81
CA PHE A 313 -23.53 6.11 -2.23
C PHE A 313 -24.50 5.32 -3.12
N SER A 314 -24.83 4.08 -2.75
CA SER A 314 -25.81 3.27 -3.50
C SER A 314 -27.21 3.89 -3.54
N GLN A 315 -27.60 4.64 -2.52
CA GLN A 315 -28.88 5.39 -2.52
C GLN A 315 -28.93 6.52 -3.56
N LYS A 316 -27.78 6.97 -4.07
CA LYS A 316 -27.70 7.99 -5.14
C LYS A 316 -27.78 7.40 -6.54
N GLY A 317 -27.67 6.07 -6.64
CA GLY A 317 -27.83 5.35 -7.88
C GLY A 317 -29.24 5.42 -8.46
N LYS A 318 -29.35 5.07 -9.75
CA LYS A 318 -30.63 5.00 -10.46
C LYS A 318 -30.74 3.70 -11.23
N LYS A 319 -31.94 3.13 -11.19
CA LYS A 319 -32.33 1.95 -11.96
C LYS A 319 -33.35 2.37 -13.01
N LEU A 320 -33.08 2.06 -14.27
CA LEU A 320 -33.96 2.35 -15.39
C LEU A 320 -34.30 1.07 -16.15
N LYS A 321 -35.59 0.82 -16.39
CA LYS A 321 -36.05 -0.28 -17.24
C LYS A 321 -36.05 0.16 -18.70
N TYR A 322 -35.58 -0.71 -19.59
CA TYR A 322 -35.55 -0.43 -21.02
C TYR A 322 -35.99 -1.63 -21.86
N THR A 323 -36.55 -1.35 -23.03
CA THR A 323 -36.88 -2.33 -24.07
C THR A 323 -36.69 -1.66 -25.44
N PHE A 324 -35.98 -2.33 -26.35
CA PHE A 324 -35.67 -1.83 -27.68
C PHE A 324 -36.21 -2.76 -28.76
N PRO A 325 -36.73 -2.20 -29.87
CA PRO A 325 -37.19 -3.00 -30.99
C PRO A 325 -36.02 -3.75 -31.63
N LYS A 326 -36.20 -5.05 -31.91
CA LYS A 326 -35.18 -5.94 -32.51
C LYS A 326 -34.71 -5.54 -33.92
N LYS A 327 -35.27 -4.49 -34.53
CA LYS A 327 -35.23 -4.26 -35.98
C LYS A 327 -33.82 -4.03 -36.57
N ASN A 328 -32.83 -3.60 -35.78
CA ASN A 328 -31.49 -3.24 -36.28
C ASN A 328 -30.34 -3.94 -35.55
N ILE A 329 -30.47 -5.24 -35.21
CA ILE A 329 -29.26 -6.02 -34.91
C ILE A 329 -28.55 -6.19 -36.26
N PRO A 330 -27.35 -5.64 -36.47
CA PRO A 330 -26.64 -5.79 -37.73
C PRO A 330 -26.54 -7.29 -38.08
N PRO A 331 -26.65 -7.66 -39.37
CA PRO A 331 -26.57 -9.06 -39.78
C PRO A 331 -25.31 -9.70 -39.20
N ARG A 332 -25.43 -10.95 -38.71
CA ARG A 332 -24.35 -11.72 -38.09
C ARG A 332 -23.11 -11.69 -39.00
N GLN A 333 -22.08 -10.96 -38.59
CA GLN A 333 -20.77 -10.96 -39.24
C GLN A 333 -19.85 -11.95 -38.51
N SER A 334 -19.10 -12.76 -39.25
CA SER A 334 -18.09 -13.67 -38.71
C SER A 334 -16.73 -13.00 -38.68
N ALA A 335 -16.02 -13.04 -37.55
CA ALA A 335 -14.66 -12.51 -37.40
C ALA A 335 -13.72 -13.59 -36.83
N LYS A 336 -12.48 -13.66 -37.35
CA LYS A 336 -11.42 -14.54 -36.83
C LYS A 336 -10.46 -13.70 -35.97
N VAL A 337 -10.25 -14.13 -34.73
CA VAL A 337 -9.28 -13.50 -33.81
C VAL A 337 -8.08 -14.40 -33.65
N GLU A 338 -6.88 -13.89 -33.95
CA GLU A 338 -5.63 -14.64 -33.79
C GLU A 338 -4.63 -13.80 -32.99
N ILE A 339 -4.48 -14.13 -31.70
CA ILE A 339 -3.53 -13.42 -30.83
C ILE A 339 -2.13 -13.97 -31.10
N ILE A 340 -1.24 -13.10 -31.61
CA ILE A 340 0.17 -13.42 -31.88
C ILE A 340 1.03 -12.67 -30.87
N SER A 341 1.87 -13.40 -30.13
CA SER A 341 2.83 -12.81 -29.19
C SER A 341 4.26 -13.00 -29.69
N ASN A 342 5.05 -11.93 -29.75
CA ASN A 342 6.47 -11.99 -30.08
C ASN A 342 7.39 -12.16 -28.86
N SER A 343 6.84 -12.42 -27.66
CA SER A 343 7.68 -12.63 -26.48
C SER A 343 8.43 -13.97 -26.60
N LYS A 344 9.76 -13.92 -26.76
CA LYS A 344 10.64 -15.10 -26.69
C LYS A 344 10.61 -15.80 -25.32
N THR A 345 10.00 -15.19 -24.32
CA THR A 345 9.83 -15.73 -22.98
C THR A 345 8.43 -16.30 -22.79
N THR A 346 8.34 -17.62 -22.68
CA THR A 346 7.17 -18.39 -22.26
C THR A 346 7.05 -18.40 -20.74
N ASP A 347 6.83 -17.24 -20.13
CA ASP A 347 6.49 -17.16 -18.70
C ASP A 347 4.99 -17.48 -18.54
N GLU A 348 4.62 -18.31 -17.56
CA GLU A 348 3.23 -18.67 -17.22
C GLU A 348 2.32 -17.44 -17.11
N THR A 349 2.88 -16.35 -16.60
CA THR A 349 2.18 -15.08 -16.42
C THR A 349 1.76 -14.45 -17.75
N THR A 350 2.57 -14.65 -18.80
CA THR A 350 2.34 -14.13 -20.15
C THR A 350 1.28 -14.96 -20.89
N GLU A 351 1.26 -16.28 -20.69
CA GLU A 351 0.22 -17.16 -21.25
C GLU A 351 -1.15 -16.95 -20.61
N ALA A 352 -1.21 -16.80 -19.28
CA ALA A 352 -2.46 -16.50 -18.58
C ALA A 352 -3.10 -15.19 -19.07
N LEU A 353 -2.26 -14.17 -19.33
CA LEU A 353 -2.71 -12.88 -19.82
C LEU A 353 -3.18 -12.94 -21.28
N LYS A 354 -2.52 -13.73 -22.14
CA LYS A 354 -2.99 -14.00 -23.52
C LYS A 354 -4.34 -14.71 -23.53
N HIS A 355 -4.49 -15.76 -22.70
CA HIS A 355 -5.74 -16.49 -22.60
C HIS A 355 -6.89 -15.58 -22.13
N SER A 356 -6.64 -14.77 -21.08
CA SER A 356 -7.62 -13.80 -20.57
C SER A 356 -7.98 -12.73 -21.61
N LEU A 357 -7.00 -12.23 -22.37
CA LEU A 357 -7.23 -11.26 -23.45
C LEU A 357 -8.03 -11.86 -24.59
N LYS A 358 -7.70 -13.08 -25.03
CA LYS A 358 -8.47 -13.82 -26.05
C LYS A 358 -9.93 -13.94 -25.65
N LEU A 359 -10.16 -14.42 -24.44
CA LEU A 359 -11.50 -14.63 -23.91
C LEU A 359 -12.27 -13.31 -23.81
N SER A 360 -11.59 -12.20 -23.46
CA SER A 360 -12.17 -10.86 -23.39
C SER A 360 -12.51 -10.29 -24.78
N ILE A 361 -11.65 -10.49 -25.79
CA ILE A 361 -11.90 -10.04 -27.18
C ILE A 361 -13.07 -10.84 -27.78
N GLU A 362 -13.05 -12.16 -27.62
CA GLU A 362 -14.14 -13.03 -28.07
C GLU A 362 -15.47 -12.61 -27.47
N GLN A 363 -15.44 -12.25 -26.18
CA GLN A 363 -16.57 -11.72 -25.45
C GLN A 363 -17.09 -10.41 -26.06
N GLU A 364 -16.21 -9.42 -26.22
CA GLU A 364 -16.60 -8.12 -26.75
C GLU A 364 -17.14 -8.21 -28.19
N LEU A 365 -16.56 -9.07 -29.03
CA LEU A 365 -17.09 -9.35 -30.37
C LEU A 365 -18.51 -9.93 -30.31
N GLN A 366 -18.78 -10.89 -29.42
CA GLN A 366 -20.13 -11.41 -29.26
C GLN A 366 -21.12 -10.33 -28.78
N LEU A 367 -20.68 -9.39 -27.94
CA LEU A 367 -21.52 -8.27 -27.48
C LEU A 367 -21.95 -7.33 -28.59
N GLN A 368 -21.07 -7.11 -29.56
CA GLN A 368 -21.33 -6.33 -30.76
C GLN A 368 -22.12 -7.10 -31.84
N GLY A 369 -22.49 -8.36 -31.57
CA GLY A 369 -23.33 -9.17 -32.47
C GLY A 369 -22.55 -10.02 -33.49
N TYR A 370 -21.23 -10.15 -33.35
CA TYR A 370 -20.41 -11.04 -34.19
C TYR A 370 -20.58 -12.51 -33.78
N THR A 371 -20.58 -13.43 -34.75
CA THR A 371 -20.55 -14.89 -34.49
C THR A 371 -19.12 -15.40 -34.63
N LEU A 372 -18.59 -15.97 -33.54
CA LEU A 372 -17.33 -16.72 -33.53
C LEU A 372 -17.58 -18.15 -34.07
N SER A 373 -17.85 -18.26 -35.36
CA SER A 373 -17.79 -19.54 -36.06
C SER A 373 -16.32 -19.88 -36.28
N ALA A 374 -15.92 -21.15 -36.15
CA ALA A 374 -14.62 -21.59 -36.60
C ALA A 374 -14.42 -21.19 -38.08
N LEU A 375 -13.40 -20.37 -38.32
CA LEU A 375 -12.75 -20.09 -39.61
C LEU A 375 -13.65 -19.75 -40.81
N ASN A 376 -13.77 -18.46 -41.15
CA ASN A 376 -13.83 -17.94 -42.53
C ASN A 376 -13.41 -16.44 -42.56
N PRO A 377 -12.90 -15.85 -43.67
CA PRO A 377 -11.47 -15.53 -43.82
C PRO A 377 -11.12 -14.04 -43.99
N ASN A 378 -12.06 -13.09 -43.86
CA ASN A 378 -11.85 -11.74 -44.43
C ASN A 378 -10.93 -10.80 -43.64
N LEU A 379 -10.74 -11.03 -42.33
CA LEU A 379 -9.95 -10.16 -41.45
C LEU A 379 -9.19 -11.01 -40.43
N LEU A 380 -7.87 -10.82 -40.37
CA LEU A 380 -6.99 -11.41 -39.37
C LEU A 380 -6.64 -10.33 -38.34
N LEU A 381 -7.16 -10.46 -37.12
CA LEU A 381 -6.84 -9.53 -36.04
C LEU A 381 -5.64 -10.04 -35.25
N THR A 382 -4.49 -9.37 -35.38
CA THR A 382 -3.25 -9.62 -34.66
C THR A 382 -3.13 -8.64 -33.48
N VAL A 383 -2.93 -9.19 -32.28
CA VAL A 383 -2.73 -8.40 -31.05
C VAL A 383 -1.39 -8.78 -30.43
N GLU A 384 -0.40 -7.91 -30.57
CA GLU A 384 0.91 -8.07 -29.95
C GLU A 384 0.93 -7.37 -28.59
N ILE A 385 1.27 -8.12 -27.54
CA ILE A 385 1.43 -7.60 -26.18
C ILE A 385 2.93 -7.49 -25.91
N ILE A 386 3.40 -6.27 -25.66
CA ILE A 386 4.74 -5.99 -25.20
C ILE A 386 4.64 -5.63 -23.70
N PRO A 387 4.98 -6.56 -22.79
CA PRO A 387 5.13 -6.21 -21.39
C PRO A 387 6.32 -5.25 -21.24
N ASP A 388 6.11 -4.13 -20.58
CA ASP A 388 7.21 -3.28 -20.12
C ASP A 388 7.87 -3.94 -18.90
N LYS A 389 9.14 -3.62 -18.62
CA LYS A 389 9.84 -4.22 -17.48
C LYS A 389 9.07 -3.91 -16.18
N PRO A 390 8.76 -4.92 -15.35
CA PRO A 390 8.11 -4.67 -14.08
C PRO A 390 9.07 -3.86 -13.19
N GLU A 391 8.66 -2.65 -12.80
CA GLU A 391 9.34 -1.91 -11.74
C GLU A 391 8.74 -2.35 -10.40
N LEU A 392 9.61 -2.81 -9.50
CA LEU A 392 9.24 -3.14 -8.13
C LEU A 392 9.62 -1.93 -7.26
N ASN A 393 8.61 -1.24 -6.73
CA ASN A 393 8.81 -0.18 -5.75
C ASN A 393 7.84 -0.43 -4.58
N ASP A 394 8.38 -0.66 -3.37
CA ASP A 394 7.62 -0.91 -2.14
C ASP A 394 6.51 -2.00 -2.24
N GLY A 395 6.80 -3.12 -2.91
CA GLY A 395 5.85 -4.23 -3.02
C GLY A 395 4.67 -3.98 -3.98
N ILE A 396 4.69 -2.86 -4.71
CA ILE A 396 3.72 -2.53 -5.76
C ILE A 396 4.35 -2.92 -7.11
N TYR A 397 3.68 -3.81 -7.84
CA TYR A 397 4.07 -4.20 -9.20
C TYR A 397 3.57 -3.15 -10.19
N PHE A 398 4.49 -2.42 -10.83
CA PHE A 398 4.14 -1.58 -11.98
C PHE A 398 4.31 -2.40 -13.25
N THR A 399 3.20 -2.82 -13.85
CA THR A 399 3.22 -3.40 -15.19
C THR A 399 2.60 -2.40 -16.16
N ALA A 400 3.43 -1.76 -16.97
CA ALA A 400 2.96 -1.10 -18.18
C ALA A 400 2.89 -2.16 -19.28
N PHE A 401 1.81 -2.17 -20.06
CA PHE A 401 1.72 -3.02 -21.25
C PHE A 401 1.50 -2.12 -22.45
N LYS A 402 2.25 -2.41 -23.51
CA LYS A 402 2.01 -1.83 -24.82
C LYS A 402 1.32 -2.90 -25.66
N ILE A 403 0.14 -2.58 -26.16
CA ILE A 403 -0.64 -3.45 -27.04
C ILE A 403 -0.58 -2.88 -28.44
N LEU A 404 0.06 -3.60 -29.36
CA LEU A 404 0.09 -3.28 -30.77
C LEU A 404 -1.02 -4.10 -31.46
N LEU A 405 -2.06 -3.40 -31.89
CA LEU A 405 -3.11 -3.96 -32.72
C LEU A 405 -2.70 -3.85 -34.19
N SER A 406 -2.81 -4.94 -34.94
CA SER A 406 -2.75 -4.95 -36.40
C SER A 406 -3.95 -5.74 -36.93
N VAL A 407 -4.76 -5.13 -37.77
CA VAL A 407 -5.84 -5.79 -38.52
C VAL A 407 -5.34 -6.00 -39.93
N LYS A 408 -5.28 -7.24 -40.38
CA LYS A 408 -4.84 -7.61 -41.73
C LYS A 408 -6.01 -8.10 -42.58
N ASN A 409 -5.99 -7.80 -43.88
CA ASN A 409 -6.94 -8.37 -44.84
C ASN A 409 -6.53 -9.79 -45.24
N GLN A 410 -7.31 -10.41 -46.13
CA GLN A 410 -7.03 -11.73 -46.71
C GLN A 410 -5.66 -11.85 -47.37
N ASN A 411 -5.09 -10.73 -47.84
CA ASN A 411 -3.80 -10.68 -48.53
C ASN A 411 -2.63 -10.49 -47.55
N GLY A 412 -2.90 -10.43 -46.24
CA GLY A 412 -1.89 -10.16 -45.22
C GLY A 412 -1.49 -8.69 -45.09
N GLU A 413 -2.12 -7.80 -45.85
CA GLU A 413 -1.87 -6.36 -45.81
C GLU A 413 -2.49 -5.77 -44.54
N THR A 414 -1.74 -4.93 -43.84
CA THR A 414 -2.24 -4.27 -42.62
C THR A 414 -3.21 -3.15 -43.01
N ILE A 415 -4.50 -3.37 -42.76
CA ILE A 415 -5.57 -2.40 -42.99
C ILE A 415 -5.59 -1.35 -41.87
N LEU A 416 -5.27 -1.76 -40.64
CA LEU A 416 -5.25 -0.87 -39.50
C LEU A 416 -4.14 -1.29 -38.53
N SER A 417 -3.32 -0.34 -38.11
CA SER A 417 -2.43 -0.52 -36.97
C SER A 417 -2.71 0.52 -35.91
N ARG A 418 -2.89 0.08 -34.66
CA ARG A 418 -3.01 0.98 -33.51
C ARG A 418 -2.06 0.56 -32.42
N ASN A 419 -1.35 1.53 -31.88
CA ASN A 419 -0.55 1.38 -30.68
C ASN A 419 -1.39 1.82 -29.48
N ILE A 420 -1.88 0.87 -28.70
CA ILE A 420 -2.58 1.11 -27.44
C ILE A 420 -1.56 0.99 -26.32
N GLN A 421 -1.03 2.14 -25.86
CA GLN A 421 -0.23 2.19 -24.65
C GLN A 421 -1.13 2.48 -23.46
N LYS A 422 -1.25 1.51 -22.53
CA LYS A 422 -1.94 1.75 -21.27
C LYS A 422 -1.02 1.38 -20.10
N ARG A 423 -0.61 2.40 -19.35
CA ARG A 423 0.05 2.21 -18.06
C ARG A 423 -1.02 1.83 -17.03
N SER A 424 -0.82 0.74 -16.31
CA SER A 424 -1.67 0.48 -15.14
C SER A 424 -1.37 1.56 -14.09
N THR A 425 -2.38 2.34 -13.72
CA THR A 425 -2.29 3.23 -12.55
C THR A 425 -2.44 2.37 -11.32
N SER A 426 -1.34 2.14 -10.58
CA SER A 426 -1.31 1.58 -9.21
C SER A 426 -2.27 0.41 -8.95
N LEU A 427 -2.31 -0.61 -9.82
CA LEU A 427 -3.16 -1.79 -9.62
C LEU A 427 -2.36 -2.90 -8.94
N LYS A 428 -2.92 -3.52 -7.89
CA LYS A 428 -2.40 -4.78 -7.34
C LYS A 428 -2.38 -5.85 -8.45
N LYS A 429 -1.40 -6.76 -8.41
CA LYS A 429 -1.16 -7.82 -9.42
C LYS A 429 -2.46 -8.48 -9.89
N GLU A 430 -3.28 -8.95 -8.94
CA GLU A 430 -4.57 -9.61 -9.20
C GLU A 430 -5.57 -8.73 -9.96
N THR A 431 -5.66 -7.44 -9.65
CA THR A 431 -6.61 -6.50 -10.26
C THR A 431 -6.20 -6.08 -11.67
N ALA A 432 -4.90 -6.10 -11.97
CA ALA A 432 -4.36 -5.79 -13.29
C ALA A 432 -4.72 -6.88 -14.32
N PHE A 433 -4.70 -8.16 -13.92
CA PHE A 433 -5.04 -9.29 -14.80
C PHE A 433 -6.52 -9.34 -15.20
N ASP A 434 -7.42 -8.76 -14.40
CA ASP A 434 -8.84 -8.69 -14.73
C ASP A 434 -9.19 -7.45 -15.57
N LYS A 435 -8.64 -6.28 -15.23
CA LYS A 435 -9.02 -5.01 -15.88
C LYS A 435 -8.37 -4.81 -17.25
N ILE A 436 -7.10 -5.20 -17.41
CA ILE A 436 -6.35 -4.92 -18.65
C ILE A 436 -6.93 -5.68 -19.85
N PRO A 437 -7.22 -6.99 -19.77
CA PRO A 437 -7.84 -7.74 -20.85
C PRO A 437 -9.19 -7.17 -21.31
N SER A 438 -10.08 -6.85 -20.38
CA SER A 438 -11.42 -6.31 -20.68
C SER A 438 -11.36 -4.95 -21.37
N ILE A 439 -10.55 -4.02 -20.85
CA ILE A 439 -10.36 -2.68 -21.44
C ILE A 439 -9.75 -2.80 -22.84
N SER A 440 -8.74 -3.66 -22.98
CA SER A 440 -8.02 -3.84 -24.25
C SER A 440 -8.94 -4.44 -25.31
N ALA A 441 -9.76 -5.43 -24.93
CA ALA A 441 -10.77 -6.02 -25.81
C ALA A 441 -11.75 -4.97 -26.35
N LYS A 442 -12.25 -4.06 -25.50
CA LYS A 442 -13.13 -2.97 -25.91
C LYS A 442 -12.49 -2.06 -26.96
N LEU A 443 -11.27 -1.58 -26.70
CA LEU A 443 -10.53 -0.74 -27.65
C LEU A 443 -10.25 -1.44 -29.00
N ILE A 444 -9.96 -2.74 -28.94
CA ILE A 444 -9.71 -3.58 -30.12
C ILE A 444 -10.99 -3.68 -30.98
N VAL A 445 -12.13 -3.94 -30.36
CA VAL A 445 -13.41 -4.07 -31.06
C VAL A 445 -13.95 -2.72 -31.54
N ASP A 446 -13.76 -1.64 -30.78
CA ASP A 446 -14.07 -0.27 -31.23
C ASP A 446 -13.27 0.10 -32.49
N ALA A 447 -11.98 -0.26 -32.53
CA ALA A 447 -11.15 -0.06 -33.72
C ALA A 447 -11.65 -0.86 -34.94
N LEU A 448 -12.13 -2.09 -34.75
CA LEU A 448 -12.75 -2.87 -35.84
C LEU A 448 -14.00 -2.19 -36.39
N ASN A 449 -14.82 -1.59 -35.54
CA ASN A 449 -16.03 -0.90 -35.97
C ASN A 449 -15.74 0.37 -36.79
N THR A 450 -14.54 0.95 -36.69
CA THR A 450 -14.11 2.08 -37.54
C THR A 450 -13.65 1.67 -38.96
N ILE A 451 -13.54 0.36 -39.25
CA ILE A 451 -13.15 -0.18 -40.56
C ILE A 451 -14.39 -0.48 -41.44
N LYS A 452 -15.60 -0.47 -40.86
CA LYS A 452 -16.87 -0.50 -41.61
C LYS A 452 -17.10 0.82 -42.31
#